data_AF-A0A972SGN4-F1
#
_entry.id   AF-A0A972SGN4-F1
#
_cell.length_a   1.000
_cell.length_b   1.000
_cell.length_c   1.000
_cell.angle_alpha   90.00
_cell.angle_beta   90.00
_cell.angle_gamma   90.00
#
_symmetry.space_group_name_H-M   'P 1'
#
loop_
_entity.id
_entity.type
_entity.pdbx_description
1 polymer ?
#
loop_
_entity_poly.entity_id
_entity_poly.type
_entity_poly.pdbx_seq_one_letter_code
_entity_poly.pdbx_strand_id
1 'polypeptide(L)'
;VLAVGYMAESRVEAQRVFRKIYAVLVVENSFKEKIAEFIKKYADRAGRGLYVLFKKELLNRYAVPKNLYKAQEEGELKSLADRDFIESLFESNELKGLSGREKELWQKRLKRWLQGVYILQRSSESFV
;
A
#
# COMPACT_ATOMS: atom_id res chain seq x y z
N VAL A 1 -41.79 1.10 18.79
CA VAL A 1 -40.72 2.14 18.90
C VAL A 1 -39.39 1.60 19.48
N LEU A 2 -39.30 0.34 19.94
CA LEU A 2 -38.08 -0.20 20.59
C LEU A 2 -37.00 -0.79 19.66
N ALA A 3 -37.30 -1.10 18.40
CA ALA A 3 -36.34 -1.77 17.50
C ALA A 3 -35.25 -0.83 16.93
N VAL A 4 -35.54 0.47 16.84
CA VAL A 4 -34.66 1.45 16.17
C VAL A 4 -33.43 1.79 17.03
N GLY A 5 -33.58 1.84 18.36
CA GLY A 5 -32.48 2.09 19.29
C GLY A 5 -31.48 0.93 19.35
N TYR A 6 -31.99 -0.31 19.41
CA TYR A 6 -31.16 -1.51 19.50
C TYR A 6 -30.30 -1.73 18.24
N MET A 7 -30.87 -1.45 17.05
CA MET A 7 -30.11 -1.50 15.80
C MET A 7 -29.06 -0.39 15.71
N ALA A 8 -29.36 0.81 16.20
CA ALA A 8 -28.41 1.93 16.22
C ALA A 8 -27.21 1.65 17.15
N GLU A 9 -27.46 1.14 18.36
CA GLU A 9 -26.41 0.74 19.30
C GLU A 9 -25.53 -0.39 18.73
N SER A 10 -26.14 -1.42 18.15
CA SER A 10 -25.39 -2.51 17.50
C SER A 10 -24.50 -2.01 16.35
N ARG A 11 -24.95 -0.99 15.58
CA ARG A 11 -24.19 -0.41 14.48
C ARG A 11 -23.00 0.41 14.98
N VAL A 12 -23.19 1.19 16.04
CA VAL A 12 -22.13 1.98 16.69
C VAL A 12 -21.09 1.04 17.32
N GLU A 13 -21.55 -0.04 17.96
CA GLU A 13 -20.68 -1.03 18.59
C GLU A 13 -19.89 -1.82 17.54
N ALA A 14 -20.53 -2.27 16.46
CA ALA A 14 -19.87 -2.87 15.32
C ALA A 14 -18.82 -1.93 14.71
N GLN A 15 -19.15 -0.65 14.48
CA GLN A 15 -18.18 0.34 14.01
C GLN A 15 -17.00 0.46 14.98
N ARG A 16 -17.24 0.52 16.29
CA ARG A 16 -16.18 0.61 17.31
C ARG A 16 -15.26 -0.61 17.27
N VAL A 17 -15.81 -1.81 17.08
CA VAL A 17 -15.03 -3.04 16.91
C VAL A 17 -14.22 -2.99 15.61
N PHE A 18 -14.84 -2.61 14.49
CA PHE A 18 -14.15 -2.45 13.20
C PHE A 18 -12.98 -1.47 13.30
N ARG A 19 -13.15 -0.34 13.99
CA ARG A 19 -12.06 0.63 14.21
C ARG A 19 -10.89 0.02 14.96
N LYS A 20 -11.13 -0.90 15.88
CA LYS A 20 -10.08 -1.57 16.66
C LYS A 20 -9.35 -2.64 15.85
N ILE A 21 -10.03 -3.35 14.96
CA ILE A 21 -9.47 -4.51 14.25
C ILE A 21 -8.96 -4.19 12.84
N TYR A 22 -9.38 -3.07 12.23
CA TYR A 22 -9.02 -2.77 10.85
C TYR A 22 -7.55 -2.36 10.74
N ALA A 23 -6.75 -3.24 10.14
CA ALA A 23 -5.33 -3.06 9.93
C ALA A 23 -5.01 -2.82 8.46
N VAL A 24 -4.07 -1.91 8.22
CA VAL A 24 -3.47 -1.65 6.91
C VAL A 24 -2.00 -1.99 6.94
N LEU A 25 -1.42 -2.22 5.76
CA LEU A 25 0.01 -2.44 5.62
C LEU A 25 0.71 -1.10 5.47
N VAL A 26 1.67 -0.83 6.34
CA VAL A 26 2.48 0.39 6.31
C VAL A 26 3.91 0.03 5.93
N VAL A 27 4.51 0.82 5.04
CA VAL A 27 5.90 0.69 4.60
C VAL A 27 6.64 2.02 4.74
N GLU A 28 7.97 1.95 4.72
CA GLU A 28 8.85 3.12 4.69
C GLU A 28 8.98 3.71 3.28
N ASN A 29 9.46 4.95 3.18
CA ASN A 29 9.72 5.61 1.89
C ASN A 29 10.70 4.82 1.00
N SER A 30 11.68 4.14 1.62
CA SER A 30 12.68 3.28 0.98
C SER A 30 12.09 2.09 0.20
N PHE A 31 10.78 1.84 0.36
CA PHE A 31 10.08 0.76 -0.33
C PHE A 31 9.95 1.02 -1.83
N LYS A 32 9.96 2.29 -2.27
CA LYS A 32 9.87 2.66 -3.68
C LYS A 32 11.04 2.08 -4.49
N GLU A 33 12.25 2.22 -3.99
CA GLU A 33 13.48 1.68 -4.57
C GLU A 33 13.42 0.15 -4.63
N LYS A 34 12.89 -0.49 -3.59
CA LYS A 34 12.72 -1.96 -3.56
C LYS A 34 11.75 -2.48 -4.60
N ILE A 35 10.66 -1.75 -4.87
CA ILE A 35 9.76 -2.10 -5.97
C ILE A 35 10.49 -2.01 -7.31
N ALA A 36 11.26 -0.94 -7.54
CA ALA A 36 12.01 -0.77 -8.79
C ALA A 36 13.06 -1.87 -8.99
N GLU A 37 13.83 -2.21 -7.94
CA GLU A 37 14.76 -3.35 -7.94
C GLU A 37 14.04 -4.67 -8.30
N PHE A 38 12.86 -4.91 -7.72
CA PHE A 38 12.07 -6.12 -8.00
C PHE A 38 11.60 -6.18 -9.46
N ILE A 39 11.11 -5.06 -10.01
CA ILE A 39 10.65 -5.01 -11.40
C ILE A 39 11.81 -5.30 -12.35
N LYS A 40 12.99 -4.70 -12.14
CA LYS A 40 14.19 -4.98 -12.94
C LYS A 40 14.55 -6.46 -12.90
N LYS A 41 14.60 -7.04 -11.69
CA LYS A 41 14.98 -8.44 -11.48
C LYS A 41 14.04 -9.43 -12.18
N TYR A 42 12.77 -9.08 -12.33
CA TYR A 42 11.75 -9.97 -12.87
C TYR A 42 11.13 -9.47 -14.18
N ALA A 43 11.75 -8.50 -14.86
CA ALA A 43 11.26 -7.93 -16.10
C ALA A 43 11.05 -8.99 -17.18
N ASP A 44 12.02 -9.88 -17.34
CA ASP A 44 12.03 -10.93 -18.38
C ASP A 44 11.18 -12.17 -18.03
N ARG A 45 10.59 -12.21 -16.82
CA ARG A 45 9.92 -13.42 -16.34
C ARG A 45 8.45 -13.47 -16.76
N ALA A 46 8.07 -14.54 -17.46
CA ALA A 46 6.67 -14.83 -17.80
C ALA A 46 5.80 -15.00 -16.53
N GLY A 47 4.65 -14.31 -16.51
CA GLY A 47 3.96 -13.82 -15.31
C GLY A 47 3.37 -14.79 -14.26
N ARG A 48 3.69 -16.10 -14.26
CA ARG A 48 3.19 -17.01 -13.22
C ARG A 48 3.99 -16.85 -11.93
N GLY A 49 3.30 -16.64 -10.81
CA GLY A 49 3.91 -16.58 -9.47
C GLY A 49 4.58 -15.26 -9.10
N LEU A 50 4.57 -14.24 -9.96
CA LEU A 50 5.21 -12.95 -9.65
C LEU A 50 4.62 -12.28 -8.40
N TYR A 51 3.32 -12.39 -8.18
CA TYR A 51 2.71 -11.86 -6.95
C TYR A 51 3.19 -12.60 -5.70
N VAL A 52 3.40 -13.91 -5.78
CA VAL A 52 3.91 -14.71 -4.66
C VAL A 52 5.34 -14.28 -4.30
N LEU A 53 6.17 -14.04 -5.31
CA LEU A 53 7.51 -13.50 -5.13
C LEU A 53 7.48 -12.08 -4.58
N PHE A 54 6.60 -11.23 -5.11
CA PHE A 54 6.41 -9.87 -4.63
C PHE A 54 6.03 -9.86 -3.15
N LYS A 55 5.07 -10.70 -2.76
CA LYS A 55 4.66 -10.83 -1.35
C LYS A 55 5.81 -11.33 -0.48
N LYS A 56 6.56 -12.33 -0.93
CA LYS A 56 7.67 -12.93 -0.16
C LYS A 56 8.87 -11.99 -0.01
N GLU A 57 9.26 -11.31 -1.08
CA GLU A 57 10.46 -10.47 -1.14
C GLU A 57 10.22 -9.05 -0.64
N LEU A 58 9.01 -8.51 -0.82
CA LEU A 58 8.67 -7.16 -0.42
C LEU A 58 7.72 -7.10 0.77
N LEU A 59 6.46 -7.51 0.59
CA LEU A 59 5.43 -7.26 1.60
C LEU A 59 5.77 -7.91 2.94
N ASN A 60 6.18 -9.18 2.96
CA ASN A 60 6.50 -9.88 4.21
C ASN A 60 7.76 -9.33 4.91
N ARG A 61 8.63 -8.60 4.20
CA ARG A 61 9.88 -8.07 4.75
C ARG A 61 9.77 -6.64 5.23
N TYR A 62 9.02 -5.82 4.49
CA TYR A 62 8.99 -4.38 4.70
C TYR A 62 7.62 -3.85 5.14
N ALA A 63 6.53 -4.60 4.91
CA ALA A 63 5.21 -4.15 5.29
C ALA A 63 4.87 -4.56 6.72
N VAL A 64 4.59 -3.55 7.55
CA VAL A 64 4.19 -3.73 8.94
C VAL A 64 2.68 -3.53 9.04
N PRO A 65 1.92 -4.51 9.55
CA PRO A 65 0.50 -4.33 9.79
C PRO A 65 0.29 -3.33 10.93
N LYS A 66 -0.54 -2.32 10.69
CA LYS A 66 -0.84 -1.28 11.66
C LYS A 66 -2.32 -0.95 11.65
N ASN A 67 -2.89 -0.68 12.82
CA ASN A 67 -4.27 -0.21 12.91
C ASN A 67 -4.42 1.10 12.12
N LEU A 68 -5.42 1.17 11.23
CA LEU A 68 -5.62 2.31 10.33
C LEU A 68 -5.78 3.62 11.10
N TYR A 69 -6.61 3.64 12.13
CA TYR A 69 -6.95 4.85 12.87
C TYR A 69 -5.74 5.38 13.64
N LYS A 70 -4.99 4.49 14.30
CA LYS A 70 -3.73 4.86 14.95
C LYS A 70 -2.72 5.41 13.95
N ALA A 71 -2.64 4.82 12.76
CA ALA A 71 -1.72 5.29 11.74
C ALA A 71 -2.13 6.66 11.19
N GLN A 72 -3.43 6.96 11.07
CA GLN A 72 -3.95 8.27 10.70
C GLN A 72 -3.72 9.35 11.78
N GLU A 73 -3.70 8.96 13.07
CA GLU A 73 -3.34 9.87 14.17
C GLU A 73 -1.85 10.23 14.16
N GLU A 74 -0.98 9.31 13.74
CA GLU A 74 0.47 9.53 13.67
C GLU A 74 0.95 10.34 12.46
N GLY A 75 0.13 10.47 11.42
CA GLY A 75 0.51 11.18 10.20
C GLY A 75 -0.38 10.88 9.00
N GLU A 76 0.04 11.39 7.84
CA GLU A 76 -0.68 11.22 6.60
C GLU A 76 -0.37 9.85 5.98
N LEU A 77 -1.41 9.10 5.61
CA LEU A 77 -1.27 7.83 4.89
C LEU A 77 -1.40 8.05 3.39
N LYS A 78 -0.30 7.85 2.67
CA LYS A 78 -0.29 7.90 1.20
C LYS A 78 -0.37 6.50 0.61
N SER A 79 -1.40 6.25 -0.18
CA SER A 79 -1.64 4.96 -0.82
C SER A 79 -0.58 4.70 -1.88
N LEU A 80 0.04 3.51 -1.85
CA LEU A 80 0.96 3.07 -2.90
C LEU A 80 0.26 2.55 -4.15
N ALA A 81 -1.04 2.27 -4.07
CA ALA A 81 -1.86 1.96 -5.23
C ALA A 81 -2.33 3.20 -6.00
N ASP A 82 -1.97 4.39 -5.50
CA ASP A 82 -2.32 5.65 -6.15
C ASP A 82 -1.65 5.78 -7.52
N ARG A 83 -2.36 6.44 -8.44
CA ARG A 83 -1.91 6.60 -9.82
C ARG A 83 -0.61 7.41 -9.87
N ASP A 84 -0.55 8.52 -9.14
CA ASP A 84 0.58 9.44 -9.19
C ASP A 84 1.83 8.78 -8.62
N PHE A 85 1.69 7.99 -7.54
CA PHE A 85 2.78 7.19 -7.01
C PHE A 85 3.32 6.21 -8.05
N ILE A 86 2.44 5.42 -8.69
CA ILE A 86 2.83 4.41 -9.67
C ILE A 86 3.48 5.09 -10.88
N GLU A 87 2.94 6.19 -11.40
CA GLU A 87 3.53 6.92 -12.51
C GLU A 87 4.94 7.44 -12.15
N SER A 88 5.09 8.06 -10.97
CA SER A 88 6.38 8.54 -10.47
C SER A 88 7.43 7.43 -10.28
N LEU A 89 7.02 6.18 -10.13
CA LEU A 89 7.91 5.03 -10.05
C LEU A 89 8.50 4.71 -11.43
N PHE A 90 7.70 4.76 -12.49
CA PHE A 90 8.13 4.47 -13.86
C PHE A 90 8.85 5.64 -14.56
N GLU A 91 8.70 6.85 -14.04
CA GLU A 91 9.48 8.02 -14.45
C GLU A 91 10.91 8.02 -13.89
N SER A 92 11.15 7.24 -12.83
CA SER A 92 12.49 7.10 -12.24
C SER A 92 13.49 6.54 -13.25
N ASN A 93 14.75 6.99 -13.17
CA ASN A 93 15.84 6.53 -14.03
C ASN A 93 16.02 5.01 -14.02
N GLU A 94 15.58 4.36 -12.93
CA GLU A 94 15.72 2.93 -12.73
C GLU A 94 14.91 2.11 -13.73
N LEU A 95 13.72 2.56 -14.13
CA LEU A 95 12.82 1.77 -14.98
C LEU A 95 12.79 2.23 -16.45
N LYS A 96 13.77 3.06 -16.86
CA LYS A 96 13.85 3.62 -18.22
C LYS A 96 14.03 2.55 -19.31
N GLY A 97 14.61 1.39 -19.00
CA GLY A 97 14.85 0.31 -19.96
C GLY A 97 13.65 -0.56 -20.34
N LEU A 98 12.50 -0.41 -19.68
CA LEU A 98 11.29 -1.20 -19.99
C LEU A 98 10.59 -0.65 -21.25
N SER A 99 10.11 -1.54 -22.12
CA SER A 99 9.25 -1.16 -23.23
C SER A 99 7.92 -0.58 -22.72
N GLY A 100 7.23 0.24 -23.54
CA GLY A 100 5.95 0.84 -23.16
C GLY A 100 4.90 -0.20 -22.75
N ARG A 101 4.86 -1.35 -23.44
CA ARG A 101 3.94 -2.45 -23.14
C ARG A 101 4.24 -3.12 -21.79
N GLU A 102 5.52 -3.30 -21.46
CA GLU A 102 5.91 -3.87 -20.17
C GLU A 102 5.60 -2.93 -19.01
N LYS A 103 5.84 -1.62 -19.20
CA LYS A 103 5.47 -0.60 -18.21
C LYS A 103 3.98 -0.66 -17.91
N GLU A 104 3.13 -0.69 -18.92
CA GLU A 104 1.68 -0.76 -18.73
C GLU A 104 1.24 -2.03 -17.99
N LEU A 105 1.84 -3.18 -18.32
CA LEU A 105 1.56 -4.45 -17.62
C LEU A 105 1.97 -4.40 -16.15
N TRP A 106 3.14 -3.84 -15.85
CA TRP A 106 3.60 -3.70 -14.47
C TRP A 106 2.78 -2.67 -13.69
N GLN A 107 2.40 -1.54 -14.27
CA GLN A 107 1.51 -0.56 -13.65
C GLN A 107 0.17 -1.20 -13.25
N LYS A 108 -0.46 -1.98 -14.15
CA LYS A 108 -1.70 -2.70 -13.87
C LYS A 108 -1.54 -3.72 -12.72
N ARG A 109 -0.39 -4.40 -12.65
CA ARG A 109 -0.07 -5.35 -11.57
C ARG A 109 0.10 -4.63 -10.24
N LEU A 110 0.95 -3.61 -10.19
CA LEU A 110 1.23 -2.85 -8.97
C LEU A 110 -0.02 -2.18 -8.40
N LYS A 111 -0.88 -1.61 -9.26
CA LYS A 111 -2.16 -1.03 -8.84
C LYS A 111 -3.03 -2.04 -8.08
N ARG A 112 -2.98 -3.32 -8.42
CA ARG A 112 -3.70 -4.40 -7.72
C ARG A 112 -2.93 -4.88 -6.49
N TRP A 113 -1.61 -5.06 -6.59
CA TRP A 113 -0.80 -5.67 -5.54
C TRP A 113 -0.53 -4.75 -4.35
N LEU A 114 -0.55 -3.44 -4.58
CA LEU A 114 -0.32 -2.41 -3.56
C LEU A 114 -1.63 -1.90 -2.94
N GLN A 115 -2.78 -2.51 -3.26
CA GLN A 115 -4.04 -2.15 -2.61
C GLN A 115 -3.95 -2.42 -1.10
N GLY A 116 -4.25 -1.40 -0.30
CA GLY A 116 -4.17 -1.49 1.16
C GLY A 116 -2.74 -1.36 1.71
N VAL A 117 -1.77 -0.98 0.87
CA VAL A 117 -0.39 -0.67 1.28
C VAL A 117 -0.19 0.85 1.25
N TYR A 118 0.34 1.39 2.34
CA TYR A 118 0.49 2.83 2.55
C TYR A 118 1.89 3.19 2.99
N ILE A 119 2.34 4.37 2.59
CA ILE A 119 3.45 5.05 3.25
C ILE A 119 2.87 5.93 4.34
N LEU A 120 3.42 5.82 5.56
CA LEU A 120 3.13 6.74 6.64
C LEU A 120 4.10 7.92 6.57
N GLN A 121 3.61 9.07 6.10
CA GLN A 121 4.34 10.32 6.21
C GLN A 121 4.00 10.92 7.57
N ARG A 122 4.90 10.72 8.53
CA ARG A 122 4.85 11.48 9.77
C ARG A 122 5.00 12.94 9.38
N SER A 123 4.06 13.77 9.78
CA SER A 123 4.28 15.21 9.84
C SER A 123 5.46 15.41 10.77
N SER A 124 6.66 15.52 10.20
CA SER A 124 7.87 15.86 10.93
C SER A 124 7.60 17.17 11.66
N GLU A 125 7.59 17.08 12.99
CA GLU A 125 7.99 18.09 13.95
C GLU A 125 8.00 19.52 13.37
N SER A 126 6.85 20.19 13.52
CA SER A 126 6.93 21.62 13.84
C SER A 126 7.74 21.70 15.14
N PHE A 127 8.74 22.58 15.20
CA PHE A 127 9.72 22.77 16.30
C PHE A 127 10.81 21.67 16.30
N VAL A 128 12.07 21.97 15.95
CA VAL A 128 12.97 22.98 16.55
C VAL A 128 13.75 23.77 15.51
#